data_AF-A0A378UFC6-F1
#
_entry.id   AF-A0A378UFC6-F1
#
_cell.length_a   1.000
_cell.length_b   1.000
_cell.length_c   1.000
_cell.angle_alpha   90.00
_cell.angle_beta   90.00
_cell.angle_gamma   90.00
#
_symmetry.space_group_name_H-M   'P 1'
#
loop_
_entity.id
_entity.type
_entity.pdbx_description
1 polymer ?
#
loop_
_entity_poly.entity_id
_entity_poly.type
_entity_poly.pdbx_seq_one_letter_code
_entity_poly.pdbx_strand_id
1 'polypeptide(L)' 'MKDGATDGVQIDPTLYTQYSIRSVPSLVVRCQAGYDVVRGNIHVKQALEKVAQTGDCAQVARQILDAPSNAAGSQP' A
#
# COMPACT_ATOMS: atom_id res chain seq x y z
N MET A 1 32.03 -0.18 25.61
CA MET A 1 30.76 0.39 26.10
C MET A 1 29.73 0.18 25.01
N LYS A 2 28.67 -0.54 25.36
CA LYS A 2 27.28 -0.51 24.84
C LYS A 2 26.99 -0.81 23.36
N ASP A 3 26.31 -1.95 23.22
CA ASP A 3 25.35 -2.37 22.21
C ASP A 3 24.64 -1.24 21.46
N GLY A 4 24.51 -1.45 20.15
CA GLY A 4 23.70 -0.62 19.26
C GLY A 4 23.69 -1.15 17.84
N ALA A 5 23.62 -2.47 17.65
CA ALA A 5 23.27 -3.03 16.35
C ALA A 5 21.80 -2.69 16.11
N THR A 6 21.55 -1.53 15.50
CA THR A 6 20.24 -1.21 14.96
C THR A 6 19.91 -2.26 13.92
N ASP A 7 19.04 -3.18 14.31
CA ASP A 7 18.31 -4.14 13.48
C ASP A 7 17.33 -3.39 12.58
N GLY A 8 17.87 -2.47 11.79
CA GLY A 8 17.12 -1.60 10.90
C GLY A 8 16.90 -2.33 9.59
N VAL A 9 15.66 -2.70 9.31
CA VAL A 9 15.24 -3.05 7.94
C VAL A 9 15.56 -1.84 7.06
N GLN A 10 16.52 -2.00 6.15
CA GLN A 10 16.77 -1.05 5.06
C GLN A 10 15.52 -1.05 4.18
N ILE A 11 14.54 -0.22 4.52
CA ILE A 11 13.39 0.06 3.66
C ILE A 11 13.96 0.70 2.41
N ASP A 12 13.90 0.00 1.27
CA ASP A 12 14.25 0.59 -0.03
C ASP A 12 13.37 1.86 -0.22
N PRO A 13 13.95 3.07 -0.13
CA PRO A 13 13.19 4.31 -0.03
C PRO A 13 12.55 4.72 -1.36
N THR A 14 12.82 3.96 -2.43
CA THR A 14 12.35 4.26 -3.78
C THR A 14 10.83 4.33 -3.83
N LEU A 15 10.12 3.34 -3.27
CA LEU A 15 8.65 3.33 -3.30
C LEU A 15 8.04 4.36 -2.34
N TYR A 16 8.72 4.66 -1.24
CA TYR A 16 8.26 5.68 -0.28
C TYR A 16 8.30 7.07 -0.90
N THR A 17 9.42 7.37 -1.57
CA THR A 17 9.60 8.61 -2.30
C THR A 17 8.67 8.68 -3.51
N GLN A 18 8.56 7.60 -4.28
CA GLN A 18 7.73 7.53 -5.48
C GLN A 18 6.24 7.75 -5.20
N TYR A 19 5.70 7.14 -4.14
CA TYR A 19 4.29 7.28 -3.76
C TYR A 19 4.05 8.35 -2.69
N SER A 20 5.07 9.17 -2.38
CA SER A 20 4.99 10.20 -1.35
C SER A 20 4.48 9.69 0.01
N ILE A 21 4.86 8.46 0.39
CA ILE A 21 4.53 7.83 1.67
C ILE A 21 5.33 8.55 2.76
N ARG A 22 4.63 9.27 3.64
CA ARG A 22 5.23 10.02 4.76
C ARG A 22 5.03 9.34 6.12
N SER A 23 4.19 8.30 6.16
CA SER A 23 3.83 7.62 7.40
C SER A 23 3.39 6.18 7.07
N VAL A 24 3.80 5.25 7.93
CA VAL A 24 3.43 3.83 7.83
C VAL A 24 2.51 3.44 8.98
N PRO A 25 1.58 2.48 8.78
CA PRO A 25 1.31 1.74 7.53
C PRO A 25 0.55 2.57 6.47
N SER A 26 0.75 2.22 5.20
CA SER A 26 0.06 2.81 4.05
C SER A 26 -0.21 1.78 2.94
N LEU A 27 -1.40 1.81 2.34
CA LEU A 27 -1.76 1.04 1.15
C LEU A 27 -1.68 1.93 -0.09
N VAL A 28 -1.04 1.44 -1.16
CA VAL A 28 -1.02 2.08 -2.47
C VAL A 28 -1.79 1.21 -3.46
N VAL A 29 -2.74 1.79 -4.19
CA VAL A 29 -3.46 1.11 -5.29
C VAL A 29 -3.07 1.78 -6.59
N ARG A 30 -2.56 1.03 -7.57
CA ARG A 30 -2.09 1.57 -8.86
C ARG A 30 -3.09 1.23 -9.96
N CYS A 31 -3.29 2.17 -10.87
CA CYS A 31 -4.11 2.01 -12.06
C CYS A 31 -3.49 2.79 -13.23
N GLN A 32 -4.10 2.72 -14.42
CA GLN A 32 -3.58 3.44 -15.61
C GLN A 32 -3.55 4.96 -15.42
N ALA A 33 -4.43 5.51 -14.58
CA ALA A 33 -4.48 6.95 -14.29
C ALA A 33 -3.40 7.41 -13.29
N GLY A 34 -2.74 6.49 -12.57
CA GLY A 34 -1.78 6.83 -11.52
C GLY A 34 -1.88 5.89 -10.33
N TYR A 35 -2.06 6.48 -9.14
CA TYR A 35 -2.17 5.72 -7.90
C TYR A 35 -2.98 6.45 -6.82
N ASP A 36 -3.69 5.69 -6.00
CA ASP A 36 -4.30 6.14 -4.76
C ASP A 36 -3.46 5.69 -3.56
N VAL A 37 -3.36 6.53 -2.53
CA VAL A 37 -2.68 6.19 -1.27
C VAL A 37 -3.64 6.32 -0.10
N VAL A 38 -3.86 5.21 0.61
CA VAL A 38 -4.60 5.20 1.87
C VAL A 38 -3.64 5.05 3.03
N ARG A 39 -3.73 5.96 4.00
CA ARG A 39 -2.81 6.05 5.15
C ARG A 39 -3.54 5.72 6.44
N GLY A 40 -2.81 5.17 7.39
CA GLY A 40 -3.28 4.94 8.76
C GLY A 40 -3.51 3.47 9.09
N ASN A 41 -3.83 3.22 10.36
CA ASN A 41 -4.03 1.89 10.89
C ASN A 41 -5.43 1.36 10.55
N ILE A 42 -5.62 0.92 9.31
CA ILE A 42 -6.86 0.30 8.84
C ILE A 42 -6.56 -1.02 8.14
N HIS A 43 -7.53 -1.93 8.12
CA HIS A 43 -7.37 -3.22 7.44
C HIS A 43 -7.27 -3.03 5.92
N VAL A 44 -6.50 -3.88 5.25
CA VAL A 44 -6.31 -3.83 3.77
C VAL A 44 -7.65 -3.82 3.04
N LYS A 45 -8.61 -4.66 3.47
CA LYS A 45 -9.96 -4.69 2.90
C LYS A 45 -10.67 -3.33 3.01
N GLN A 46 -10.64 -2.70 4.18
CA GLN A 46 -11.25 -1.38 4.40
C GLN A 46 -10.56 -0.28 3.59
N ALA A 47 -9.23 -0.37 3.45
CA ALA A 47 -8.46 0.55 2.63
C ALA A 47 -8.86 0.41 1.14
N LEU A 48 -9.01 -0.82 0.65
CA LEU A 48 -9.51 -1.09 -0.70
C LEU A 48 -10.95 -0.63 -0.88
N GLU A 49 -11.84 -0.85 0.10
CA GLU A 49 -13.22 -0.35 0.06
C GLU A 49 -13.26 1.17 -0.06
N LYS A 50 -12.38 1.87 0.67
CA LYS A 50 -12.26 3.34 0.57
C LYS A 50 -11.85 3.79 -0.84
N VAL A 51 -10.88 3.12 -1.45
CA VAL A 51 -10.47 3.39 -2.84
C VAL A 51 -11.61 3.06 -3.82
N ALA A 52 -12.29 1.92 -3.64
CA ALA A 52 -13.41 1.50 -4.47
C ALA A 52 -14.62 2.45 -4.45
N GLN A 53 -14.78 3.23 -3.37
CA GLN A 53 -15.85 4.21 -3.19
C GLN A 53 -15.48 5.60 -3.69
N THR A 54 -14.23 6.04 -3.50
CA THR A 54 -13.85 7.47 -3.64
C THR A 54 -12.56 7.74 -4.40
N GLY A 55 -11.77 6.72 -4.73
CA GLY A 55 -10.46 6.87 -5.39
C GLY A 55 -10.52 6.78 -6.91
N ASP A 56 -9.48 7.28 -7.57
CA ASP A 56 -9.34 7.24 -9.03
C ASP A 56 -9.10 5.80 -9.54
N CYS A 57 -8.50 4.95 -8.70
CA CYS A 57 -8.26 3.54 -8.97
C CYS A 57 -9.39 2.61 -8.47
N ALA A 58 -10.62 3.12 -8.35
CA ALA A 58 -11.77 2.38 -7.81
C ALA A 58 -12.02 1.03 -8.50
N GLN A 59 -11.86 0.95 -9.82
CA GLN A 59 -12.07 -0.30 -10.57
C GLN A 59 -11.05 -1.39 -10.18
N VAL A 60 -9.77 -1.03 -10.05
CA VAL A 60 -8.72 -1.96 -9.62
C VAL A 60 -8.96 -2.39 -8.18
N ALA A 61 -9.36 -1.47 -7.30
CA ALA A 61 -9.68 -1.81 -5.92
C ALA A 61 -10.85 -2.81 -5.82
N ARG A 62 -11.90 -2.65 -6.63
CA ARG A 62 -13.01 -3.62 -6.71
C ARG A 62 -12.55 -4.99 -7.19
N GLN A 63 -11.71 -5.04 -8.24
CA GLN A 63 -11.15 -6.31 -8.72
C GLN A 63 -10.35 -7.05 -7.64
N ILE A 64 -9.58 -6.32 -6.83
CA ILE A 64 -8.82 -6.92 -5.72
C ILE A 64 -9.75 -7.39 -4.60
N LEU A 65 -10.83 -6.65 -4.30
CA LEU A 65 -11.83 -7.05 -3.31
C LEU A 65 -12.61 -8.30 -3.73
N ASP A 66 -12.85 -8.44 -5.03
CA ASP A 66 -13.56 -9.58 -5.62
C ASP A 66 -12.62 -10.78 -5.87
N ALA A 67 -11.30 -10.55 -5.88
CA ALA A 67 -10.31 -11.61 -6.04
C ALA A 67 -10.18 -12.47 -4.77
N PRO A 68 -10.16 -13.80 -4.87
CA PRO A 68 -9.85 -14.65 -3.74
C PRO A 68 -8.43 -14.36 -3.24
N SER A 69 -8.24 -14.38 -1.91
CA SER A 69 -7.13 -13.81 -1.12
C SER A 69 -5.68 -14.22 -1.46
N ASN A 70 -5.43 -14.94 -2.56
CA ASN A 70 -4.11 -15.40 -3.00
C ASN A 70 -3.41 -14.48 -4.03
N ALA A 71 -4.03 -13.38 -4.48
CA ALA A 71 -3.46 -12.53 -5.53
C ALA A 71 -2.60 -11.34 -5.03
N ALA A 72 -2.51 -11.10 -3.72
CA ALA A 72 -1.80 -9.93 -3.17
C ALA A 72 -0.27 -10.12 -3.03
N GLY A 73 0.28 -11.27 -3.42
CA GLY A 73 1.67 -11.65 -3.18
C GLY A 73 2.61 -11.64 -4.40
N SER A 74 2.11 -11.37 -5.60
CA SER A 74 2.92 -11.42 -6.83
C SER A 74 3.15 -10.02 -7.40
N GLN A 75 4.04 -9.28 -6.74
CA GLN A 75 4.80 -8.23 -7.44
C GLN A 75 6.10 -8.87 -7.97
N PRO A 76 6.44 -8.70 -9.26
CA PRO A 76 7.74 -9.10 -9.79
C PRO A 76 8.88 -8.26 -9.21
#